data_AF-A0A7V4A197-F1
#
_entry.id   AF-A0A7V4A197-F1
#
_cell.length_a   1.000
_cell.length_b   1.000
_cell.length_c   1.000
_cell.angle_alpha   90.00
_cell.angle_beta   90.00
_cell.angle_gamma   90.00
#
_symmetry.space_group_name_H-M   'P 1'
#
loop_
_entity.id
_entity.type
_entity.pdbx_description
1 polymer ?
#
loop_
_entity_poly.entity_id
_entity_poly.type
_entity_poly.pdbx_seq_one_letter_code
_entity_poly.pdbx_strand_id
1 'polypeptide(L)'
;MLVRPALLSNWPPEPKDLFGAEGPLVLEVGFGDGRFTAELAKAHPDWCILGAEVSATSVLKALRRMRREGIENVRLYQGTGPFALRNLVPPQSLHLAIVNFPDPWPKKRHQERRLLQERFFR
;
A
#
# COMPACT_ATOMS: atom_id res chain seq x y z
N MET A 1 -7.32 -10.48 0.47
CA MET A 1 -6.09 -9.83 1.00
C MET A 1 -5.13 -9.39 -0.10
N LEU A 2 -4.60 -10.27 -0.96
CA LEU A 2 -3.78 -9.84 -2.10
C LEU A 2 -4.67 -9.22 -3.19
N VAL A 3 -4.36 -8.00 -3.61
CA VAL A 3 -5.02 -7.28 -4.70
C VAL A 3 -4.40 -7.70 -6.02
N ARG A 4 -5.25 -8.14 -6.95
CA ARG A 4 -4.88 -8.47 -8.33
C ARG A 4 -5.62 -7.52 -9.26
N PRO A 5 -4.99 -6.45 -9.74
CA PRO A 5 -5.70 -5.42 -10.51
C PRO A 5 -6.45 -6.00 -11.73
N ALA A 6 -5.88 -7.00 -12.41
CA ALA A 6 -6.50 -7.69 -13.55
C ALA A 6 -7.83 -8.39 -13.23
N LEU A 7 -8.19 -8.55 -11.96
CA LEU A 7 -9.45 -9.16 -11.51
C LEU A 7 -10.45 -8.13 -10.98
N LEU A 8 -10.11 -6.84 -10.98
CA LEU A 8 -11.01 -5.77 -10.54
C LEU A 8 -12.00 -5.39 -11.64
N SER A 9 -13.24 -5.13 -11.26
CA SER A 9 -14.34 -4.71 -12.14
C SER A 9 -14.27 -3.23 -12.55
N ASN A 10 -13.60 -2.40 -11.76
CA ASN A 10 -13.52 -0.96 -11.89
C ASN A 10 -12.15 -0.45 -11.43
N TRP A 11 -11.72 0.65 -12.04
CA TRP A 11 -10.41 1.26 -11.82
C TRP A 11 -10.59 2.78 -11.70
N PRO A 12 -10.31 3.38 -10.53
CA PRO A 12 -9.99 2.72 -9.26
C PRO A 12 -11.19 1.96 -8.65
N PRO A 13 -10.95 0.90 -7.85
CA PRO A 13 -11.99 0.20 -7.11
C PRO A 13 -12.50 1.07 -5.95
N GLU A 14 -13.75 0.88 -5.54
CA GLU A 14 -14.26 1.48 -4.31
C GLU A 14 -13.60 0.80 -3.09
N PRO A 15 -13.27 1.52 -2.01
CA PRO A 15 -12.66 0.92 -0.83
C PRO A 15 -13.52 -0.20 -0.24
N LYS A 16 -14.84 -0.03 -0.20
CA LYS A 16 -15.77 -1.07 0.26
C LYS A 16 -15.64 -2.38 -0.53
N ASP A 17 -15.37 -2.32 -1.83
CA ASP A 17 -15.25 -3.51 -2.69
C ASP A 17 -13.92 -4.24 -2.45
N LEU A 18 -12.87 -3.48 -2.13
CA LEU A 18 -11.56 -4.03 -1.76
C LEU A 18 -11.58 -4.63 -0.35
N PHE A 19 -12.12 -3.90 0.62
CA PHE A 19 -11.96 -4.21 2.05
C PHE A 19 -13.15 -4.97 2.63
N GLY A 20 -14.34 -4.89 2.03
CA GLY A 20 -15.59 -5.41 2.58
C GLY A 20 -16.17 -4.54 3.71
N ALA A 21 -15.56 -3.38 3.96
CA ALA A 21 -15.92 -2.43 5.00
C ALA A 21 -15.62 -1.00 4.53
N GLU A 22 -16.24 -0.03 5.20
CA GLU A 22 -15.93 1.39 5.03
C GLU A 22 -14.97 1.85 6.13
N GLY A 23 -14.15 2.85 5.83
CA GLY A 23 -13.21 3.43 6.78
C GLY A 23 -12.17 4.31 6.10
N PRO A 24 -11.33 5.01 6.88
CA PRO A 24 -10.25 5.83 6.34
C PRO A 24 -9.32 4.98 5.47
N LEU A 25 -9.13 5.38 4.21
CA LEU A 25 -8.23 4.69 3.28
C LEU A 25 -6.79 5.17 3.49
N VAL A 26 -5.90 4.25 3.82
CA VAL A 26 -4.47 4.51 4.03
C VAL A 26 -3.64 3.78 2.98
N LEU A 27 -2.67 4.47 2.39
CA LEU A 27 -1.69 3.88 1.47
C LEU A 27 -0.32 3.82 2.15
N GLU A 28 0.26 2.63 2.28
CA GLU A 28 1.67 2.45 2.64
C GLU A 28 2.50 2.06 1.41
N VAL A 29 3.49 2.87 1.05
CA VAL A 29 4.41 2.59 -0.06
C VAL A 29 5.72 2.01 0.48
N GLY A 30 6.09 0.84 -0.04
CA GLY A 30 7.31 0.14 0.36
C GLY A 30 7.17 -0.49 1.74
N PHE A 31 6.08 -1.22 1.98
CA PHE A 31 5.79 -1.79 3.30
C PHE A 31 6.78 -2.88 3.77
N GLY A 32 7.69 -3.33 2.89
CA GLY A 32 8.70 -4.32 3.23
C GLY A 32 8.07 -5.63 3.74
N ASP A 33 8.51 -6.11 4.90
CA ASP A 33 8.00 -7.38 5.47
C ASP A 33 6.65 -7.25 6.20
N GLY A 34 6.02 -6.08 6.14
CA GLY A 34 4.69 -5.81 6.68
C GLY A 34 4.64 -5.68 8.21
N ARG A 35 5.78 -5.52 8.91
CA ARG A 35 5.78 -5.28 10.37
C ARG A 35 5.05 -4.01 10.75
N PHE A 36 5.41 -2.89 10.12
CA PHE A 36 4.76 -1.62 10.38
C PHE A 36 3.27 -1.68 10.03
N THR A 37 2.95 -2.21 8.84
CA THR A 37 1.56 -2.42 8.40
C THR A 37 0.74 -3.21 9.41
N ALA A 38 1.31 -4.26 10.00
CA ALA A 38 0.59 -5.11 10.94
C ALA A 38 0.26 -4.39 12.25
N GLU A 39 1.24 -3.63 12.77
CA GLU A 39 1.03 -2.83 13.99
C GLU A 39 0.06 -1.69 13.74
N LEU A 40 0.14 -1.02 12.59
CA LEU A 40 -0.82 0.01 12.18
C LEU A 40 -2.24 -0.55 12.10
N ALA A 41 -2.40 -1.73 11.49
CA ALA A 41 -3.69 -2.40 11.32
C ALA A 41 -4.35 -2.78 12.65
N LYS A 42 -3.55 -3.23 13.63
CA LYS A 42 -4.04 -3.54 14.99
C LYS A 42 -4.39 -2.27 15.78
N ALA A 43 -3.61 -1.21 15.62
CA ALA A 43 -3.85 0.06 16.29
C ALA A 43 -5.11 0.77 15.75
N HIS A 44 -5.44 0.57 14.48
CA HIS A 44 -6.57 1.18 13.80
C HIS A 44 -7.40 0.11 13.05
N PRO A 45 -8.18 -0.73 13.76
CA PRO A 45 -8.95 -1.81 13.14
C PRO A 45 -10.06 -1.31 12.20
N ASP A 46 -10.46 -0.05 12.31
CA ASP A 46 -11.43 0.66 11.47
C ASP A 46 -10.83 1.22 10.16
N TRP A 47 -9.52 1.21 10.00
CA TRP A 47 -8.86 1.74 8.80
C TRP A 47 -8.76 0.71 7.69
N CYS A 48 -8.90 1.16 6.44
CA CYS A 48 -8.68 0.37 5.24
C CYS A 48 -7.24 0.59 4.74
N ILE A 49 -6.33 -0.34 5.01
CA ILE A 49 -4.90 -0.18 4.71
C ILE A 49 -4.53 -0.90 3.41
N LEU A 50 -4.15 -0.14 2.39
CA LEU A 50 -3.57 -0.63 1.14
C LEU A 50 -2.03 -0.53 1.21
N GLY A 51 -1.34 -1.67 1.18
CA GLY A 51 0.12 -1.72 1.07
C GLY A 51 0.58 -1.97 -0.36
N ALA A 52 1.56 -1.20 -0.86
CA ALA A 52 2.24 -1.44 -2.14
C ALA A 52 3.72 -1.80 -1.95
N GLU A 53 4.17 -2.93 -2.51
CA GLU A 53 5.56 -3.40 -2.42
C GLU A 53 5.98 -4.13 -3.71
N VAL A 54 7.20 -3.86 -4.18
CA VAL A 54 7.73 -4.45 -5.42
C VAL A 54 8.35 -5.84 -5.20
N SER A 55 8.91 -6.09 -4.02
CA SER A 55 9.55 -7.36 -3.66
C SER A 55 8.53 -8.45 -3.37
N ALA A 56 8.46 -9.47 -4.23
CA ALA A 56 7.57 -10.63 -4.04
C ALA A 56 7.85 -11.36 -2.72
N THR A 57 9.11 -11.44 -2.30
CA THR A 57 9.51 -12.06 -1.02
C THR A 57 8.94 -11.28 0.17
N SER A 58 8.99 -9.96 0.10
CA SER A 58 8.44 -9.06 1.12
C SER A 58 6.91 -9.19 1.21
N VAL A 59 6.22 -9.18 0.06
CA VAL A 59 4.77 -9.43 -0.03
C VAL A 59 4.39 -10.77 0.60
N LEU A 60 5.12 -11.85 0.30
CA LEU A 60 4.85 -13.17 0.87
C LEU A 60 5.02 -13.19 2.40
N LYS A 61 6.06 -12.53 2.93
CA LYS A 61 6.28 -12.39 4.37
C LYS A 61 5.12 -11.64 5.04
N ALA A 62 4.70 -10.52 4.45
CA ALA A 62 3.59 -9.73 4.94
C ALA A 62 2.27 -10.53 4.91
N LEU A 63 1.95 -11.23 3.82
CA LEU A 63 0.75 -12.09 3.74
C LEU A 63 0.72 -13.16 4.84
N ARG A 64 1.85 -13.84 5.09
CA ARG A 64 1.96 -14.82 6.18
C ARG A 64 1.77 -14.18 7.55
N ARG A 65 2.33 -12.99 7.75
CA ARG A 65 2.17 -12.20 8.99
C ARG A 65 0.71 -11.85 9.24
N MET A 66 0.05 -11.20 8.28
CA MET A 66 -1.35 -10.78 8.42
C MET A 66 -2.26 -11.98 8.73
N ARG A 67 -2.07 -13.10 8.02
CA ARG A 67 -2.84 -14.34 8.28
C ARG A 67 -2.61 -14.90 9.67
N ARG A 68 -1.34 -14.99 10.11
CA ARG A 68 -0.99 -15.52 11.44
C ARG A 68 -1.57 -14.64 12.55
N GLU A 69 -1.65 -13.33 12.33
CA GLU A 69 -2.06 -12.35 13.33
C GLU A 69 -3.56 -11.97 13.22
N GLY A 70 -4.33 -12.61 12.33
CA GLY A 70 -5.77 -12.39 12.18
C GLY A 70 -6.14 -11.00 11.65
N ILE A 71 -5.26 -10.37 10.86
CA ILE A 71 -5.48 -9.01 10.35
C ILE A 71 -6.31 -9.05 9.07
N GLU A 72 -7.46 -8.39 9.08
CA GLU A 72 -8.43 -8.44 7.98
C GLU A 72 -8.60 -7.11 7.25
N ASN A 73 -8.24 -5.98 7.87
CA ASN A 73 -8.37 -4.63 7.34
C ASN A 73 -7.19 -4.18 6.46
N VAL A 74 -6.33 -5.13 6.06
CA VAL A 74 -5.20 -4.90 5.15
C VAL A 74 -5.43 -5.53 3.78
N ARG A 75 -5.07 -4.80 2.73
CA ARG A 75 -4.95 -5.29 1.36
C ARG A 75 -3.54 -5.01 0.84
N LEU A 76 -2.93 -6.02 0.21
CA LEU A 76 -1.55 -5.92 -0.28
C LEU A 76 -1.53 -5.98 -1.79
N TYR A 77 -0.77 -5.10 -2.42
CA TYR A 77 -0.52 -5.06 -3.85
C TYR A 77 0.97 -5.27 -4.11
N GLN A 78 1.29 -6.24 -4.98
CA GLN A 78 2.65 -6.42 -5.46
C GLN A 78 2.87 -5.50 -6.68
N GLY A 79 3.59 -4.40 -6.47
CA GLY A 79 3.92 -3.44 -7.51
C GLY A 79 4.34 -2.09 -6.93
N THR A 80 4.40 -1.08 -7.78
CA THR A 80 4.95 0.23 -7.39
C THR A 80 3.90 1.08 -6.67
N GLY A 81 4.35 1.89 -5.70
CA GLY A 81 3.50 2.88 -5.01
C GLY A 81 2.79 3.86 -5.95
N PRO A 82 3.48 4.46 -6.95
CA PRO A 82 2.83 5.33 -7.93
C PRO A 82 1.71 4.65 -8.72
N PHE A 83 1.88 3.37 -9.07
CA PHE A 83 0.81 2.62 -9.72
C PHE A 83 -0.39 2.44 -8.78
N ALA A 84 -0.15 2.00 -7.54
CA ALA A 84 -1.20 1.84 -6.54
C ALA A 84 -1.96 3.14 -6.30
N LEU A 85 -1.26 4.26 -6.08
CA LEU A 85 -1.88 5.56 -5.85
C LEU A 85 -2.75 6.00 -7.02
N ARG A 86 -2.29 5.84 -8.26
CA ARG A 86 -3.03 6.31 -9.45
C ARG A 86 -4.20 5.42 -9.85
N ASN A 87 -4.12 4.13 -9.56
CA ASN A 87 -5.02 3.13 -10.15
C ASN A 87 -5.85 2.35 -9.13
N LEU A 88 -5.45 2.35 -7.86
CA LEU A 88 -6.12 1.59 -6.79
C LEU A 88 -6.73 2.49 -5.70
N VAL A 89 -6.47 3.79 -5.76
CA VAL A 89 -6.98 4.78 -4.80
C VAL A 89 -7.91 5.75 -5.55
N PRO A 90 -9.20 5.80 -5.19
CA PRO A 90 -10.12 6.78 -5.77
C PRO A 90 -9.70 8.23 -5.50
N PRO A 91 -9.97 9.16 -6.43
CA PRO A 91 -9.74 10.59 -6.19
C PRO A 91 -10.41 11.05 -4.88
N GLN A 92 -9.73 11.93 -4.13
CA GLN A 92 -10.25 12.54 -2.89
C GLN A 92 -10.62 11.54 -1.77
N SER A 93 -10.25 10.26 -1.88
CA SER A 93 -10.57 9.23 -0.87
C SER A 93 -9.44 8.93 0.11
N LEU A 94 -8.20 9.33 -0.21
CA LEU A 94 -7.02 8.99 0.58
C LEU A 94 -6.96 9.80 1.87
N HIS A 95 -6.97 9.10 3.00
CA HIS A 95 -6.83 9.71 4.33
C HIS A 95 -5.36 9.96 4.69
N LEU A 96 -4.49 8.99 4.43
CA LEU A 96 -3.08 9.05 4.80
C LEU A 96 -2.19 8.30 3.80
N ALA A 97 -1.05 8.89 3.46
CA ALA A 97 0.03 8.23 2.73
C ALA A 97 1.24 8.05 3.67
N ILE A 98 1.76 6.83 3.75
CA ILE A 98 2.90 6.47 4.58
C ILE A 98 4.03 5.97 3.69
N VAL A 99 5.22 6.54 3.90
CA VAL A 99 6.44 6.14 3.19
C VAL A 99 7.57 6.04 4.23
N ASN A 100 7.89 4.81 4.62
CA ASN A 100 8.93 4.55 5.62
C ASN A 100 10.23 4.13 4.93
N PHE A 101 11.32 4.83 5.24
CA PHE A 101 12.68 4.51 4.78
C PHE A 101 12.80 4.23 3.26
N PRO A 102 12.32 5.13 2.37
CA PRO A 102 12.46 4.93 0.94
C PRO A 102 13.94 4.91 0.54
N ASP A 103 14.26 4.19 -0.55
CA ASP A 103 15.64 4.09 -1.03
C ASP A 103 16.26 5.49 -1.23
N PRO A 104 17.39 5.80 -0.57
CA PRO A 104 17.93 7.15 -0.54
C PRO A 104 18.58 7.58 -1.86
N TRP A 105 19.01 6.62 -2.68
CA TRP A 105 19.71 6.84 -3.96
C TRP A 105 20.74 7.99 -3.88
N PRO A 106 21.86 7.80 -3.14
CA PRO A 106 22.76 8.91 -2.79
C PRO A 106 23.53 9.49 -3.98
N LYS A 107 23.80 8.70 -5.02
CA LYS A 107 24.55 9.14 -6.20
C LYS A 107 23.71 10.10 -7.05
N LYS A 108 24.29 11.23 -7.50
CA LYS A 108 23.61 12.27 -8.30
C LYS A 108 22.88 11.69 -9.52
N ARG A 109 23.50 10.78 -10.26
CA ARG A 109 22.90 10.07 -11.41
C ARG A 109 21.66 9.22 -11.09
N HIS A 110 21.35 8.99 -9.82
CA HIS A 110 20.19 8.22 -9.37
C HIS A 110 19.09 9.11 -8.76
N GLN A 111 19.20 10.44 -8.84
CA GLN A 111 18.19 11.36 -8.30
C GLN A 111 16.79 11.04 -8.84
N GLU A 112 16.67 10.73 -10.13
CA GLU A 112 15.42 10.32 -10.78
C GLU A 112 14.83 9.01 -10.29
N ARG A 113 15.51 8.25 -9.43
CA ARG A 113 14.98 7.02 -8.83
C ARG A 113 14.35 7.25 -7.46
N ARG A 114 14.52 8.44 -6.88
CA ARG A 114 13.94 8.79 -5.59
C ARG A 114 12.43 8.87 -5.73
N LEU A 115 11.74 8.23 -4.79
CA LEU A 115 10.29 8.24 -4.73
C LEU A 115 9.76 9.64 -4.39
N LEU A 116 10.37 10.27 -3.37
CA LEU A 116 9.97 11.58 -2.88
C LEU A 116 10.51 12.68 -3.80
N GLN A 117 9.74 12.94 -4.86
CA GLN A 117 9.96 14.01 -5.81
C GLN A 117 8.64 14.71 -6.08
N GLU A 118 8.69 15.93 -6.61
CA GLU A 118 7.50 16.73 -6.90
C GLU A 118 6.46 15.97 -7.73
N ARG A 119 6.89 15.22 -8.75
CA ARG A 119 6.03 14.39 -9.61
C ARG A 119 5.24 13.29 -8.88
N PHE A 120 5.65 12.92 -7.67
CA PHE A 120 4.94 11.94 -6.85
C PHE A 120 3.77 12.58 -6.10
N PHE A 121 3.88 13.88 -5.79
CA PHE A 121 2.88 14.64 -5.01
C PHE A 121 1.94 15.49 -5.86
N ARG A 122 2.16 15.53 -7.18
CA ARG A 122 1.28 16.16 -8.17
C ARG A 122 0.46 15.09 -8.88
#